data_AF-A0A7X4HBK6-F1
#
_entry.id   AF-A0A7X4HBK6-F1
#
_cell.length_a   1.000
_cell.length_b   1.000
_cell.length_c   1.000
_cell.angle_alpha   90.00
_cell.angle_beta   90.00
_cell.angle_gamma   90.00
#
_symmetry.space_group_name_H-M   'P 1'
#
loop_
_entity.id
_entity.type
_entity.pdbx_description
1 polymer ?
#
loop_
_entity_poly.entity_id
_entity_poly.type
_entity_poly.pdbx_seq_one_letter_code
_entity_poly.pdbx_strand_id
1 'polypeptide(L)'
;MSASQAAASCTLTPGGVVTDVPVSQMVSVTYTFDTSASGVAKLQIPYAVEINGTVLPEFAEKPRPLGDDRQIKLSLAPGTKIALYLNSDAHPAYRTQPVYAVQARTRDVEVTITERLGRGNTETATFDVPTCIQTTDGKRFDKYDATLTGDIWMKVSHRYTTKEVAKIIGSDTDPIIRAAVLSIYSALTNNTLNINFPGSAALPAQSISVTFEEQQNVSANISYCPLLSHVLPRTHPNCYLALISEAREASITKLKINSAWRPSLGSIVHRAGLGLDVTYIESSEGKLSIERKSLSDENKKNGTNVTQQEKELFKELQSKEAIARQKSDEAKLLETAAKKSPMNSVMTESSRSAKIEAEDALRAARKAKEDWTEKLSADEPPLIKSFRSRLSRRKDVHQILDPWYMDFNTSDKNPGKPNAQQSDAEKGHNNHLHITTREPKIL
;
A
#
# COMPACT_ATOMS: atom_id res chain seq x y z
N MET A 1 13.25 -41.75 -18.34
CA MET A 1 12.03 -42.57 -18.32
C MET A 1 10.90 -41.69 -18.84
N SER A 2 10.33 -42.02 -19.99
CA SER A 2 9.20 -41.28 -20.58
C SER A 2 7.98 -41.42 -19.67
N ALA A 3 7.32 -40.30 -19.35
CA ALA A 3 6.05 -40.32 -18.65
C ALA A 3 5.05 -41.14 -19.50
N SER A 4 4.61 -42.28 -19.00
CA SER A 4 3.52 -43.03 -19.61
C SER A 4 2.26 -42.16 -19.52
N GLN A 5 1.78 -41.64 -20.65
CA GLN A 5 0.43 -41.08 -20.70
C GLN A 5 -0.56 -42.21 -20.40
N ALA A 6 -1.35 -42.05 -19.34
CA ALA A 6 -2.48 -42.94 -19.11
C ALA A 6 -3.57 -42.56 -20.11
N ALA A 7 -4.00 -43.49 -20.96
CA ALA A 7 -5.19 -43.30 -21.79
C ALA A 7 -6.42 -43.68 -20.97
N ALA A 8 -7.43 -42.82 -20.91
CA ALA A 8 -8.76 -43.19 -20.47
C ALA A 8 -9.65 -43.33 -21.70
N SER A 9 -10.29 -44.49 -21.88
CA SER A 9 -11.22 -44.73 -22.98
C SER A 9 -12.60 -44.20 -22.61
N CYS A 10 -13.19 -43.34 -23.45
CA CYS A 10 -14.59 -42.91 -23.33
C CYS A 10 -15.39 -43.41 -24.54
N THR A 11 -16.58 -43.96 -24.28
CA THR A 11 -17.52 -44.37 -25.34
C THR A 11 -18.52 -43.23 -25.59
N LEU A 12 -18.38 -42.57 -26.72
CA LEU A 12 -19.27 -41.48 -27.16
C LEU A 12 -19.93 -41.91 -28.47
N THR A 13 -20.96 -42.77 -28.40
CA THR A 13 -22.09 -42.89 -29.37
C THR A 13 -22.79 -44.26 -29.21
N PRO A 14 -24.06 -44.39 -29.65
CA PRO A 14 -24.76 -45.68 -29.77
C PRO A 14 -24.06 -46.69 -30.70
N GLY A 15 -23.11 -46.24 -31.54
CA GLY A 15 -22.33 -47.06 -32.47
C GLY A 15 -20.99 -47.59 -31.91
N GLY A 16 -20.66 -47.33 -30.64
CA GLY A 16 -19.52 -47.97 -29.97
C GLY A 16 -18.13 -47.47 -30.39
N VAL A 17 -18.01 -46.26 -30.96
CA VAL A 17 -16.70 -45.67 -31.25
C VAL A 17 -16.00 -45.30 -29.94
N VAL A 18 -14.93 -46.02 -29.63
CA VAL A 18 -14.04 -45.74 -28.49
C VAL A 18 -13.06 -44.66 -28.89
N THR A 19 -13.03 -43.56 -28.15
CA THR A 19 -12.00 -42.53 -28.32
C THR A 19 -11.08 -42.57 -27.11
N ASP A 20 -9.79 -42.75 -27.36
CA ASP A 20 -8.76 -42.64 -26.32
C ASP A 20 -8.58 -41.17 -25.95
N VAL A 21 -8.87 -40.83 -24.69
CA VAL A 21 -8.59 -39.51 -24.12
C VAL A 21 -7.26 -39.61 -23.38
N PRO A 22 -6.19 -38.92 -23.83
CA PRO A 22 -4.95 -38.88 -23.09
C PRO A 22 -5.16 -38.13 -21.78
N VAL A 23 -5.11 -38.85 -20.66
CA VAL A 23 -5.15 -38.27 -19.31
C VAL A 23 -3.72 -38.04 -18.88
N SER A 24 -3.29 -36.79 -18.92
CA SER A 24 -2.01 -36.39 -18.34
C SER A 24 -2.20 -36.23 -16.84
N GLN A 25 -1.35 -36.88 -16.04
CA GLN A 25 -1.29 -36.62 -14.60
C GLN A 25 -1.04 -35.12 -14.39
N MET A 26 -1.85 -34.49 -13.54
CA MET A 26 -1.67 -33.10 -13.12
C MET A 26 -1.24 -33.08 -11.65
N VAL A 27 -0.41 -32.11 -11.30
CA VAL A 27 0.03 -31.85 -9.93
C VAL A 27 -0.35 -30.43 -9.55
N SER A 28 -0.81 -30.27 -8.31
CA SER A 28 -1.13 -28.96 -7.74
C SER A 28 0.13 -28.33 -7.17
N VAL A 29 0.36 -27.04 -7.44
CA VAL A 29 1.39 -26.23 -6.81
C VAL A 29 0.72 -25.05 -6.13
N THR A 30 0.88 -24.94 -4.82
CA THR A 30 0.26 -23.88 -4.00
C THR A 30 1.34 -23.10 -3.26
N TYR A 31 1.43 -21.80 -3.53
CA TYR A 31 2.19 -20.86 -2.71
C TYR A 31 1.25 -20.19 -1.71
N THR A 32 1.62 -20.16 -0.43
CA THR A 32 0.89 -19.47 0.64
C THR A 32 1.81 -18.41 1.27
N PHE A 33 1.34 -17.18 1.39
CA PHE A 33 2.11 -16.08 1.96
C PHE A 33 1.57 -15.68 3.35
N ASP A 34 2.45 -15.71 4.34
CA ASP A 34 2.21 -15.10 5.64
C ASP A 34 2.97 -13.76 5.74
N THR A 35 2.22 -12.66 5.75
CA THR A 35 2.77 -11.30 5.88
C THR A 35 2.43 -10.63 7.21
N SER A 36 2.11 -11.44 8.23
CA SER A 36 1.68 -10.94 9.54
C SER A 36 2.81 -10.24 10.31
N ALA A 37 4.07 -10.59 10.05
CA ALA A 37 5.23 -10.08 10.80
C ALA A 37 5.34 -8.55 10.78
N SER A 38 4.96 -7.91 9.67
CA SER A 38 4.96 -6.45 9.52
C SER A 38 3.75 -5.72 10.09
N GLY A 39 2.83 -6.44 10.75
CA GLY A 39 1.56 -5.90 11.22
C GLY A 39 0.50 -5.74 10.11
N VAL A 40 0.80 -6.16 8.87
CA VAL A 40 -0.12 -6.10 7.73
C VAL A 40 -0.39 -7.51 7.19
N ALA A 41 -1.30 -8.24 7.84
CA ALA A 41 -1.60 -9.64 7.52
C ALA A 41 -2.08 -9.88 6.07
N LYS A 42 -2.58 -8.84 5.38
CA LYS A 42 -3.18 -8.93 4.05
C LYS A 42 -2.54 -7.97 3.04
N LEU A 43 -1.22 -8.01 2.90
CA LEU A 43 -0.54 -7.24 1.85
C LEU A 43 -0.96 -7.70 0.46
N GLN A 44 -1.47 -6.79 -0.37
CA GLN A 44 -1.83 -7.07 -1.75
C GLN A 44 -0.59 -7.09 -2.65
N ILE A 45 0.32 -8.05 -2.42
CA ILE A 45 1.58 -8.18 -3.15
C ILE A 45 1.27 -8.41 -4.64
N PRO A 46 1.70 -7.52 -5.55
CA PRO A 46 1.63 -7.80 -6.99
C PRO A 46 2.45 -9.03 -7.33
N TYR A 47 1.94 -9.91 -8.19
CA TYR A 47 2.68 -11.06 -8.67
C TYR A 47 2.40 -11.38 -10.13
N ALA A 48 3.37 -12.04 -10.76
CA ALA A 48 3.23 -12.72 -12.03
C ALA A 48 3.90 -14.09 -11.95
N VAL A 49 3.32 -15.07 -12.65
CA VAL A 49 3.82 -16.46 -12.63
C VAL A 49 4.58 -16.75 -13.92
N GLU A 50 5.77 -17.32 -13.76
CA GLU A 50 6.58 -17.88 -14.83
C GLU A 50 6.51 -19.40 -14.83
N ILE A 51 6.33 -19.99 -16.01
CA ILE A 51 6.34 -21.43 -16.25
C ILE A 51 7.39 -21.75 -17.30
N ASN A 52 8.37 -22.59 -16.96
CA ASN A 52 9.47 -23.00 -17.82
C ASN A 52 10.18 -21.82 -18.51
N GLY A 53 10.40 -20.70 -17.79
CA GLY A 53 11.04 -19.50 -18.34
C GLY A 53 10.10 -18.57 -19.10
N THR A 54 8.81 -18.88 -19.20
CA THR A 54 7.81 -18.07 -19.91
C THR A 54 6.73 -17.58 -18.95
N VAL A 55 6.50 -16.27 -18.90
CA VAL A 55 5.43 -15.69 -18.07
C VAL A 55 4.06 -16.08 -18.64
N LEU A 56 3.13 -16.48 -17.77
CA LEU A 56 1.78 -16.85 -18.18
C LEU A 56 1.07 -15.67 -18.89
N PRO A 57 0.31 -15.92 -19.98
CA PRO A 57 -0.31 -14.87 -20.79
C PRO A 57 -1.23 -13.92 -20.02
N GLU A 58 -1.88 -14.41 -18.97
CA GLU A 58 -2.76 -13.60 -18.12
C GLU A 58 -2.02 -12.48 -17.35
N PHE A 59 -0.70 -12.56 -17.24
CA PHE A 59 0.14 -11.50 -16.67
C PHE A 59 0.84 -10.65 -17.75
N ALA A 60 0.52 -10.80 -19.03
CA ALA A 60 1.19 -10.05 -20.10
C ALA A 60 1.05 -8.53 -19.91
N GLU A 61 -0.14 -8.07 -19.54
CA GLU A 61 -0.44 -6.63 -19.43
C GLU A 61 -0.22 -6.05 -18.03
N LYS A 62 -0.45 -6.84 -16.97
CA LYS A 62 -0.30 -6.40 -15.58
C LYS A 62 -0.16 -7.59 -14.61
N PRO A 63 0.48 -7.41 -13.44
CA PRO A 63 0.45 -8.40 -12.38
C PRO A 63 -0.95 -8.54 -11.76
N ARG A 64 -1.17 -9.63 -11.01
CA ARG A 64 -2.33 -9.76 -10.12
C ARG A 64 -1.93 -9.39 -8.69
N PRO A 65 -2.80 -8.73 -7.92
CA PRO A 65 -2.59 -8.60 -6.48
C PRO A 65 -2.86 -9.94 -5.79
N LEU A 66 -2.09 -10.26 -4.77
CA LEU A 66 -2.35 -11.40 -3.89
C LEU A 66 -3.72 -11.24 -3.20
N GLY A 67 -4.56 -12.27 -3.31
CA GLY A 67 -5.91 -12.27 -2.78
C GLY A 67 -6.01 -12.39 -1.26
N ASP A 68 -7.25 -12.42 -0.76
CA ASP A 68 -7.56 -12.59 0.66
C ASP A 68 -7.20 -13.98 1.20
N ASP A 69 -7.23 -15.02 0.35
CA ASP A 69 -6.82 -16.38 0.69
C ASP A 69 -5.30 -16.55 0.79
N ARG A 70 -4.55 -15.50 0.45
CA ARG A 70 -3.08 -15.42 0.50
C ARG A 70 -2.38 -16.48 -0.34
N GLN A 71 -3.06 -16.99 -1.37
CA GLN A 71 -2.59 -18.13 -2.13
C GLN A 71 -2.42 -17.86 -3.63
N ILE A 72 -1.44 -18.53 -4.23
CA ILE A 72 -1.28 -18.68 -5.68
C ILE A 72 -1.36 -20.18 -5.96
N LYS A 73 -2.40 -20.61 -6.69
CA LYS A 73 -2.69 -22.02 -6.98
C LYS A 73 -2.55 -22.29 -8.47
N LEU A 74 -1.82 -23.34 -8.81
CA LEU A 74 -1.56 -23.76 -10.18
C LEU A 74 -1.81 -25.27 -10.29
N SER A 75 -2.36 -25.72 -11.40
CA SER A 75 -2.47 -27.14 -11.76
C SER A 75 -1.71 -27.36 -13.05
N LEU A 76 -0.63 -28.15 -12.98
CA LEU A 76 0.38 -28.26 -14.04
C LEU A 76 0.82 -29.70 -14.27
N ALA A 77 1.44 -29.98 -15.40
CA ALA A 77 2.00 -31.30 -15.68
C ALA A 77 3.31 -31.53 -14.87
N PRO A 78 3.59 -32.78 -14.44
CA PRO A 78 4.89 -33.18 -13.90
C PRO A 78 6.08 -32.75 -14.76
N GLY A 79 7.17 -32.37 -14.12
CA GLY A 79 8.40 -31.87 -14.75
C GLY A 79 8.45 -30.36 -14.95
N THR A 80 7.31 -29.67 -14.80
CA THR A 80 7.19 -28.22 -15.00
C THR A 80 7.96 -27.43 -13.95
N LYS A 81 8.72 -26.42 -14.38
CA LYS A 81 9.36 -25.42 -13.52
C LYS A 81 8.45 -24.20 -13.37
N ILE A 82 8.29 -23.73 -12.14
CA ILE A 82 7.51 -22.54 -11.81
C ILE A 82 8.41 -21.57 -11.07
N ALA A 83 8.28 -20.27 -11.34
CA ALA A 83 8.86 -19.20 -10.53
C ALA A 83 7.90 -18.01 -10.44
N LEU A 84 8.15 -17.12 -9.49
CA LEU A 84 7.32 -15.93 -9.25
C LEU A 84 8.12 -14.66 -9.51
N TYR A 85 7.51 -13.68 -10.17
CA TYR A 85 7.91 -12.28 -10.09
C TYR A 85 6.98 -11.60 -9.07
N LEU A 86 7.53 -10.82 -8.15
CA LEU A 86 6.77 -10.18 -7.08
C LEU A 86 6.94 -8.67 -7.10
N ASN A 87 6.01 -7.97 -6.46
CA ASN A 87 6.06 -6.54 -6.20
C ASN A 87 6.29 -5.70 -7.48
N SER A 88 7.10 -4.63 -7.46
CA SER A 88 7.29 -3.80 -8.65
C SER A 88 8.11 -4.49 -9.76
N ASP A 89 8.88 -5.54 -9.46
CA ASP A 89 9.52 -6.39 -10.47
C ASP A 89 8.50 -7.24 -11.25
N ALA A 90 7.28 -7.44 -10.72
CA ALA A 90 6.20 -8.12 -11.45
C ALA A 90 5.63 -7.30 -12.63
N HIS A 91 6.01 -6.02 -12.74
CA HIS A 91 5.65 -5.15 -13.86
C HIS A 91 6.14 -5.75 -15.19
N PRO A 92 5.31 -5.81 -16.26
CA PRO A 92 5.67 -6.49 -17.52
C PRO A 92 6.97 -6.04 -18.18
N ALA A 93 7.42 -4.81 -17.92
CA ALA A 93 8.66 -4.26 -18.47
C ALA A 93 9.92 -4.55 -17.63
N TYR A 94 9.78 -5.02 -16.38
CA TYR A 94 10.89 -5.05 -15.41
C TYR A 94 11.17 -6.42 -14.80
N ARG A 95 10.44 -7.47 -15.20
CA ARG A 95 10.59 -8.86 -14.70
C ARG A 95 12.00 -9.39 -14.90
N THR A 96 12.85 -9.21 -13.90
CA THR A 96 14.26 -9.58 -13.98
C THR A 96 14.70 -10.48 -12.83
N GLN A 97 13.92 -10.57 -11.75
CA GLN A 97 14.29 -11.29 -10.54
C GLN A 97 13.26 -12.36 -10.17
N PRO A 98 13.18 -13.48 -10.92
CA PRO A 98 12.31 -14.58 -10.51
C PRO A 98 12.78 -15.15 -9.16
N VAL A 99 11.82 -15.45 -8.29
CA VAL A 99 12.03 -15.97 -6.94
C VAL A 99 11.17 -17.20 -6.69
N TYR A 100 11.50 -17.97 -5.65
CA TYR A 100 10.70 -19.10 -5.17
C TYR A 100 10.43 -20.14 -6.27
N ALA A 101 11.47 -20.46 -7.02
CA ALA A 101 11.37 -21.42 -8.11
C ALA A 101 11.24 -22.86 -7.59
N VAL A 102 10.23 -23.60 -8.06
CA VAL A 102 10.06 -25.04 -7.79
C VAL A 102 9.95 -25.82 -9.09
N GLN A 103 10.38 -27.08 -9.07
CA GLN A 103 10.07 -28.03 -10.14
C GLN A 103 9.03 -29.02 -9.64
N ALA A 104 7.83 -28.95 -10.20
CA ALA A 104 6.76 -29.89 -9.88
C ALA A 104 7.15 -31.28 -10.42
N ARG A 105 7.16 -32.30 -9.56
CA ARG A 105 7.50 -33.68 -9.93
C ARG A 105 6.22 -34.50 -10.03
N THR A 106 6.18 -35.66 -9.37
CA THR A 106 5.03 -36.58 -9.38
C THR A 106 4.05 -36.36 -8.23
N ARG A 107 4.36 -35.44 -7.32
CA ARG A 107 3.55 -35.11 -6.14
C ARG A 107 3.13 -33.65 -6.21
N ASP A 108 2.01 -33.36 -5.54
CA ASP A 108 1.60 -31.98 -5.25
C ASP A 108 2.70 -31.27 -4.46
N VAL A 109 2.75 -29.95 -4.61
CA VAL A 109 3.74 -29.08 -3.96
C VAL A 109 3.02 -28.00 -3.17
N GLU A 110 3.42 -27.85 -1.91
CA GLU A 110 3.00 -26.73 -1.06
C GLU A 110 4.21 -25.92 -0.65
N VAL A 111 4.15 -24.61 -0.86
CA VAL A 111 5.18 -23.66 -0.48
C VAL A 111 4.59 -22.69 0.53
N THR A 112 5.20 -22.58 1.70
CA THR A 112 4.88 -21.55 2.68
C THR A 112 5.97 -20.49 2.69
N ILE A 113 5.60 -19.24 2.42
CA ILE A 113 6.50 -18.09 2.42
C ILE A 113 6.13 -17.19 3.60
N THR A 114 7.00 -17.11 4.60
CA THR A 114 6.76 -16.32 5.82
C THR A 114 7.62 -15.06 5.82
N GLU A 115 6.99 -13.91 5.99
CA GLU A 115 7.68 -12.64 6.16
C GLU A 115 8.56 -12.65 7.42
N ARG A 116 9.78 -12.14 7.30
CA ARG A 116 10.69 -11.96 8.43
C ARG A 116 11.24 -10.55 8.48
N LEU A 117 11.17 -9.96 9.67
CA LEU A 117 11.76 -8.67 9.98
C LEU A 117 13.20 -8.84 10.49
N GLY A 118 13.92 -7.73 10.54
CA GLY A 118 15.28 -7.66 11.08
C GLY A 118 16.37 -7.85 10.03
N ARG A 119 17.55 -7.33 10.37
CA ARG A 119 18.78 -7.37 9.57
C ARG A 119 19.52 -8.70 9.77
N GLY A 120 20.32 -9.10 8.78
CA GLY A 120 21.20 -10.28 8.87
C GLY A 120 20.57 -11.57 8.34
N ASN A 121 19.35 -11.47 7.80
CA ASN A 121 18.68 -12.54 7.08
C ASN A 121 19.26 -12.62 5.65
N THR A 122 20.14 -13.60 5.39
CA THR A 122 20.85 -13.75 4.10
C THR A 122 20.17 -14.71 3.12
N GLU A 123 18.91 -15.07 3.36
CA GLU A 123 18.18 -16.00 2.51
C GLU A 123 17.95 -15.44 1.09
N THR A 124 18.12 -16.29 0.08
CA THR A 124 18.17 -15.90 -1.35
C THR A 124 16.87 -16.10 -2.12
N ALA A 125 15.74 -16.27 -1.43
CA ALA A 125 14.45 -16.68 -2.01
C ALA A 125 14.52 -17.99 -2.81
N THR A 126 15.39 -18.91 -2.37
CA THR A 126 15.57 -20.27 -2.88
C THR A 126 15.14 -21.26 -1.80
N PHE A 127 14.82 -22.48 -2.20
CA PHE A 127 14.40 -23.52 -1.27
C PHE A 127 15.51 -24.51 -0.94
N ASP A 128 15.47 -25.00 0.28
CA ASP A 128 16.15 -26.23 0.67
C ASP A 128 15.38 -27.47 0.17
N VAL A 129 15.87 -28.65 0.55
CA VAL A 129 15.23 -29.93 0.20
C VAL A 129 13.81 -29.98 0.78
N PRO A 130 12.79 -30.38 -0.01
CA PRO A 130 11.41 -30.45 0.48
C PRO A 130 11.24 -31.54 1.54
N THR A 131 10.29 -31.31 2.45
CA THR A 131 9.79 -32.33 3.36
C THR A 131 8.59 -33.03 2.72
N CYS A 132 8.63 -34.37 2.63
CA CYS A 132 7.46 -35.13 2.20
C CYS A 132 6.46 -35.25 3.36
N ILE A 133 5.27 -34.68 3.18
CA ILE A 133 4.17 -34.78 4.15
C ILE A 133 3.18 -35.83 3.66
N GLN A 134 2.63 -36.61 4.61
CA GLN A 134 1.55 -37.55 4.37
C GLN A 134 0.37 -37.18 5.27
N THR A 135 -0.79 -36.93 4.66
CA THR A 135 -2.03 -36.64 5.36
C THR A 135 -2.68 -37.93 5.89
N THR A 136 -3.67 -37.78 6.78
CA THR A 136 -4.36 -38.91 7.41
C THR A 136 -5.12 -39.81 6.43
N ASP A 137 -5.54 -39.26 5.29
CA ASP A 137 -6.16 -39.98 4.17
C ASP A 137 -5.13 -40.63 3.21
N GLY A 138 -3.83 -40.55 3.53
CA GLY A 138 -2.75 -41.19 2.77
C GLY A 138 -2.22 -40.36 1.59
N LYS A 139 -2.77 -39.18 1.31
CA LYS A 139 -2.24 -38.29 0.27
C LYS A 139 -0.84 -37.79 0.65
N ARG A 140 0.06 -37.69 -0.33
CA ARG A 140 1.45 -37.25 -0.16
C ARG A 140 1.74 -36.01 -1.00
N PHE A 141 2.45 -35.06 -0.42
CA PHE A 141 2.91 -33.84 -1.10
C PHE A 141 4.28 -33.39 -0.61
N ASP A 142 4.97 -32.60 -1.43
CA ASP A 142 6.26 -32.00 -1.11
C ASP A 142 6.04 -30.60 -0.54
N LYS A 143 6.45 -30.40 0.71
CA LYS A 143 6.38 -29.12 1.41
C LYS A 143 7.71 -28.40 1.38
N TYR A 144 7.68 -27.13 1.00
CA TYR A 144 8.79 -26.18 1.10
C TYR A 144 8.42 -25.04 2.04
N ASP A 145 9.38 -24.62 2.86
CA ASP A 145 9.28 -23.42 3.67
C ASP A 145 10.33 -22.41 3.18
N ALA A 146 9.96 -21.14 3.05
CA ALA A 146 10.86 -20.06 2.67
C ALA A 146 10.49 -18.76 3.40
N THR A 147 11.39 -17.79 3.32
CA THR A 147 11.23 -16.50 3.98
C THR A 147 11.06 -15.37 2.97
N LEU A 148 10.35 -14.31 3.38
CA LEU A 148 10.26 -13.03 2.67
C LEU A 148 10.88 -11.95 3.54
N THR A 149 12.18 -11.72 3.33
CA THR A 149 13.03 -10.82 4.13
C THR A 149 13.11 -9.44 3.48
N GLY A 150 13.70 -8.46 4.18
CA GLY A 150 13.95 -7.14 3.60
C GLY A 150 14.88 -7.19 2.38
N ASP A 151 15.89 -8.06 2.40
CA ASP A 151 16.79 -8.29 1.26
C ASP A 151 16.04 -8.87 0.04
N ILE A 152 15.07 -9.76 0.27
CA ILE A 152 14.20 -10.26 -0.81
C ILE A 152 13.27 -9.16 -1.32
N TRP A 153 12.66 -8.35 -0.44
CA TRP A 153 11.90 -7.17 -0.85
C TRP A 153 12.74 -6.23 -1.74
N MET A 154 13.99 -5.99 -1.38
CA MET A 154 14.93 -5.20 -2.20
C MET A 154 15.18 -5.81 -3.57
N LYS A 155 15.33 -7.14 -3.64
CA LYS A 155 15.53 -7.90 -4.87
C LYS A 155 14.33 -7.82 -5.79
N VAL A 156 13.12 -7.98 -5.26
CA VAL A 156 11.86 -7.94 -6.05
C VAL A 156 11.28 -6.52 -6.24
N SER A 157 12.07 -5.49 -5.92
CA SER A 157 11.68 -4.09 -6.14
C SER A 157 12.52 -3.48 -7.25
N HIS A 158 11.85 -3.04 -8.32
CA HIS A 158 12.53 -2.44 -9.47
C HIS A 158 13.30 -1.19 -9.06
N ARG A 159 14.56 -1.11 -9.51
CA ARG A 159 15.42 0.06 -9.37
C ARG A 159 15.48 0.75 -10.72
N TYR A 160 14.82 1.90 -10.83
CA TYR A 160 14.73 2.65 -12.07
C TYR A 160 16.10 3.20 -12.49
N THR A 161 16.37 3.07 -13.78
CA THR A 161 17.51 3.70 -14.45
C THR A 161 17.16 5.11 -14.92
N THR A 162 18.16 5.96 -15.09
CA THR A 162 17.98 7.31 -15.66
C THR A 162 17.30 7.29 -17.03
N LYS A 163 17.58 6.27 -17.86
CA LYS A 163 16.95 6.09 -19.18
C LYS A 163 15.45 5.79 -19.08
N GLU A 164 15.06 4.92 -18.14
CA GLU A 164 13.64 4.63 -17.89
C GLU A 164 12.92 5.86 -17.35
N VAL A 165 13.53 6.54 -16.38
CA VAL A 165 13.01 7.78 -15.78
C VAL A 165 12.77 8.84 -16.85
N ALA A 166 13.75 9.04 -17.74
CA ALA A 166 13.66 9.98 -18.84
C ALA A 166 12.47 9.72 -19.78
N LYS A 167 12.09 8.44 -19.94
CA LYS A 167 10.93 8.02 -20.72
C LYS A 167 9.62 8.22 -19.95
N ILE A 168 9.61 7.90 -18.65
CA ILE A 168 8.42 7.99 -17.78
C ILE A 168 7.95 9.44 -17.63
N ILE A 169 8.86 10.37 -17.32
CA ILE A 169 8.48 11.77 -17.02
C ILE A 169 8.26 12.63 -18.28
N GLY A 170 8.51 12.12 -19.48
CA GLY A 170 8.29 12.85 -20.73
C GLY A 170 9.27 14.00 -20.99
N SER A 171 9.56 14.27 -22.27
CA SER A 171 10.48 15.34 -22.70
C SER A 171 9.87 16.74 -22.61
N ASP A 172 8.55 16.82 -22.43
CA ASP A 172 7.74 18.02 -22.26
C ASP A 172 7.75 18.58 -20.83
N THR A 173 8.22 17.80 -19.85
CA THR A 173 8.43 18.29 -18.49
C THR A 173 9.44 19.44 -18.47
N ASP A 174 9.17 20.46 -17.63
CA ASP A 174 10.08 21.59 -17.39
C ASP A 174 11.54 21.11 -17.27
N PRO A 175 12.48 21.66 -18.06
CA PRO A 175 13.84 21.13 -18.13
C PRO A 175 14.58 21.10 -16.80
N ILE A 176 14.31 22.06 -15.90
CA ILE A 176 14.96 22.15 -14.59
C ILE A 176 14.38 21.08 -13.66
N ILE A 177 13.06 20.91 -13.65
CA ILE A 177 12.40 19.83 -12.89
C ILE A 177 12.85 18.46 -13.41
N ARG A 178 12.90 18.29 -14.74
CA ARG A 178 13.36 17.06 -15.40
C ARG A 178 14.79 16.72 -14.98
N ALA A 179 15.70 17.68 -15.01
CA ALA A 179 17.08 17.48 -14.58
C ALA A 179 17.18 17.12 -13.09
N ALA A 180 16.41 17.80 -12.23
CA ALA A 180 16.36 17.51 -10.81
C ALA A 180 15.87 16.07 -10.53
N VAL A 181 14.77 15.64 -11.16
CA VAL A 181 14.25 14.27 -11.01
C VAL A 181 15.28 13.26 -11.51
N LEU A 182 15.87 13.46 -12.70
CA LEU A 182 16.89 12.55 -13.24
C LEU A 182 18.11 12.40 -12.32
N SER A 183 18.51 13.48 -11.64
CA SER A 183 19.67 13.46 -10.73
C SER A 183 19.49 12.50 -9.55
N ILE A 184 18.24 12.26 -9.11
CA ILE A 184 17.93 11.30 -8.04
C ILE A 184 18.31 9.87 -8.47
N TYR A 185 18.14 9.55 -9.76
CA TYR A 185 18.38 8.21 -10.32
C TYR A 185 19.80 8.01 -10.83
N SER A 186 20.60 9.07 -10.94
CA SER A 186 22.04 8.99 -11.21
C SER A 186 22.90 8.84 -9.95
N ALA A 187 22.26 8.58 -8.79
CA ALA A 187 22.84 8.58 -7.45
C ALA A 187 23.34 9.96 -7.01
N LEU A 188 22.63 10.58 -6.08
CA LEU A 188 23.04 11.85 -5.47
C LEU A 188 24.32 11.64 -4.63
N THR A 189 25.15 12.67 -4.58
CA THR A 189 26.35 12.70 -3.73
C THR A 189 26.04 13.14 -2.29
N ASN A 190 24.94 13.86 -2.11
CA ASN A 190 24.49 14.40 -0.83
C ASN A 190 23.00 14.10 -0.63
N ASN A 191 22.56 14.07 0.62
CA ASN A 191 21.15 13.89 0.96
C ASN A 191 20.30 15.16 0.75
N THR A 192 20.87 16.23 0.22
CA THR A 192 20.14 17.46 -0.10
C THR A 192 20.31 17.79 -1.57
N LEU A 193 19.19 17.94 -2.27
CA LEU A 193 19.10 18.38 -3.65
C LEU A 193 18.61 19.83 -3.70
N ASN A 194 19.45 20.71 -4.23
CA ASN A 194 19.09 22.11 -4.46
C ASN A 194 18.70 22.31 -5.92
N ILE A 195 17.53 22.89 -6.15
CA ILE A 195 16.95 23.11 -7.48
C ILE A 195 16.77 24.61 -7.65
N ASN A 196 17.49 25.19 -8.61
CA ASN A 196 17.47 26.64 -8.86
C ASN A 196 16.70 26.95 -10.13
N PHE A 197 15.64 27.75 -9.99
CA PHE A 197 14.84 28.27 -11.07
C PHE A 197 15.26 29.72 -11.33
N PRO A 198 15.84 30.04 -12.50
CA PRO A 198 16.22 31.41 -12.82
C PRO A 198 14.97 32.27 -12.94
N GLY A 199 15.09 33.53 -12.53
CA GLY A 199 14.03 34.52 -12.73
C GLY A 199 13.79 34.77 -14.22
N SER A 200 12.55 35.08 -14.55
CA SER A 200 12.11 35.51 -15.87
C SER A 200 11.27 36.78 -15.73
N ALA A 201 10.89 37.39 -16.85
CA ALA A 201 9.97 38.52 -16.83
C ALA A 201 8.60 38.17 -16.21
N ALA A 202 8.21 36.89 -16.20
CA ALA A 202 6.92 36.43 -15.70
C ALA A 202 6.97 35.88 -14.26
N LEU A 203 8.12 35.38 -13.80
CA LEU A 203 8.27 34.73 -12.49
C LEU A 203 9.60 35.11 -11.83
N PRO A 204 9.62 35.43 -10.52
CA PRO A 204 10.86 35.68 -9.81
C PRO A 204 11.75 34.43 -9.75
N ALA A 205 13.05 34.64 -9.50
CA ALA A 205 13.95 33.54 -9.22
C ALA A 205 13.50 32.79 -7.97
N GLN A 206 13.60 31.46 -7.99
CA GLN A 206 13.18 30.59 -6.90
C GLN A 206 14.21 29.48 -6.70
N SER A 207 14.38 29.04 -5.45
CA SER A 207 15.18 27.85 -5.14
C SER A 207 14.38 26.92 -4.25
N ILE A 208 14.50 25.62 -4.50
CA ILE A 208 13.90 24.55 -3.69
C ILE A 208 15.01 23.65 -3.17
N SER A 209 15.11 23.52 -1.85
CA SER A 209 15.99 22.56 -1.17
C SER A 209 15.19 21.35 -0.73
N VAL A 210 15.50 20.18 -1.28
CA VAL A 210 14.88 18.90 -0.91
C VAL A 210 15.88 18.09 -0.10
N THR A 211 15.57 17.82 1.17
CA THR A 211 16.38 16.97 2.05
C THR A 211 15.75 15.59 2.17
N PHE A 212 16.53 14.53 1.94
CA PHE A 212 16.15 13.14 2.14
C PHE A 212 16.71 12.65 3.48
N GLU A 213 15.85 12.23 4.39
CA GLU A 213 16.27 11.71 5.69
C GLU A 213 16.59 10.22 5.62
N GLU A 214 17.45 9.77 6.53
CA GLU A 214 17.78 8.35 6.68
C GLU A 214 16.54 7.54 7.09
N GLN A 215 16.32 6.42 6.40
CA GLN A 215 15.14 5.60 6.61
C GLN A 215 15.44 4.45 7.56
N GLN A 216 15.13 4.64 8.85
CA GLN A 216 15.42 3.66 9.90
C GLN A 216 14.87 2.27 9.54
N ASN A 217 13.68 2.18 8.95
CA ASN A 217 13.09 0.91 8.53
C ASN A 217 13.97 0.14 7.52
N VAL A 218 14.59 0.83 6.55
CA VAL A 218 15.51 0.20 5.59
C VAL A 218 16.72 -0.35 6.34
N SER A 219 17.36 0.49 7.16
CA SER A 219 18.58 0.10 7.91
C SER A 219 18.34 -1.01 8.94
N ALA A 220 17.12 -1.14 9.45
CA ALA A 220 16.73 -2.16 10.41
C ALA A 220 16.39 -3.52 9.77
N ASN A 221 16.10 -3.57 8.46
CA ASN A 221 15.57 -4.78 7.80
C ASN A 221 16.38 -5.26 6.60
N ILE A 222 17.34 -4.49 6.10
CA ILE A 222 18.17 -4.85 4.94
C ILE A 222 19.64 -4.85 5.31
N SER A 223 20.38 -5.84 4.79
CA SER A 223 21.81 -5.98 5.02
C SER A 223 22.61 -4.80 4.46
N TYR A 224 22.32 -4.37 3.22
CA TYR A 224 22.91 -3.19 2.58
C TYR A 224 21.98 -2.54 1.53
N CYS A 225 21.52 -1.31 1.80
CA CYS A 225 20.69 -0.54 0.86
C CYS A 225 20.85 0.97 1.12
N PRO A 226 21.90 1.60 0.56
CA PRO A 226 22.15 3.02 0.79
C PRO A 226 21.02 3.90 0.28
N LEU A 227 20.68 4.95 1.04
CA LEU A 227 19.59 5.87 0.72
C LEU A 227 19.68 6.40 -0.72
N LEU A 228 20.80 7.06 -1.03
CA LEU A 228 20.94 7.85 -2.26
C LEU A 228 21.05 7.03 -3.54
N SER A 229 21.64 5.83 -3.47
CA SER A 229 21.90 5.02 -4.65
C SER A 229 20.94 3.84 -4.82
N HIS A 230 20.28 3.39 -3.75
CA HIS A 230 19.39 2.22 -3.80
C HIS A 230 17.96 2.53 -3.39
N VAL A 231 17.74 3.29 -2.31
CA VAL A 231 16.38 3.57 -1.83
C VAL A 231 15.66 4.55 -2.74
N LEU A 232 16.23 5.74 -2.96
CA LEU A 232 15.58 6.77 -3.79
C LEU A 232 15.30 6.27 -5.22
N PRO A 233 16.24 5.58 -5.90
CA PRO A 233 15.97 5.09 -7.26
C PRO A 233 14.97 3.93 -7.36
N ARG A 234 14.44 3.41 -6.24
CA ARG A 234 13.34 2.43 -6.22
C ARG A 234 11.97 3.06 -6.06
N THR A 235 11.91 4.34 -5.71
CA THR A 235 10.66 5.10 -5.77
C THR A 235 10.34 5.45 -7.22
N HIS A 236 9.06 5.51 -7.55
CA HIS A 236 8.59 5.77 -8.90
C HIS A 236 8.86 7.24 -9.28
N PRO A 237 9.33 7.55 -10.51
CA PRO A 237 9.68 8.91 -10.93
C PRO A 237 8.58 9.95 -10.74
N ASN A 238 7.33 9.54 -10.95
CA ASN A 238 6.19 10.44 -10.79
C ASN A 238 6.04 10.95 -9.35
N CYS A 239 6.55 10.24 -8.32
CA CYS A 239 6.46 10.71 -6.94
C CYS A 239 7.26 12.01 -6.78
N TYR A 240 8.52 11.99 -7.25
CA TYR A 240 9.39 13.16 -7.21
C TYR A 240 8.96 14.25 -8.19
N LEU A 241 8.47 13.87 -9.37
CA LEU A 241 7.93 14.83 -10.35
C LEU A 241 6.74 15.60 -9.77
N ALA A 242 5.77 14.89 -9.20
CA ALA A 242 4.60 15.50 -8.56
C ALA A 242 5.02 16.40 -7.40
N LEU A 243 5.88 15.90 -6.51
CA LEU A 243 6.37 16.65 -5.36
C LEU A 243 7.04 17.97 -5.78
N ILE A 244 8.04 17.90 -6.66
CA ILE A 244 8.87 19.06 -7.04
C ILE A 244 8.03 20.08 -7.84
N SER A 245 7.21 19.59 -8.78
CA SER A 245 6.36 20.47 -9.61
C SER A 245 5.37 21.24 -8.75
N GLU A 246 4.61 20.55 -7.90
CA GLU A 246 3.59 21.22 -7.10
C GLU A 246 4.20 22.03 -5.95
N ALA A 247 5.40 21.70 -5.48
CA ALA A 247 6.13 22.51 -4.51
C ALA A 247 6.56 23.86 -5.10
N ARG A 248 7.07 23.87 -6.33
CA ARG A 248 7.40 25.11 -7.05
C ARG A 248 6.17 26.01 -7.16
N GLU A 249 5.08 25.43 -7.64
CA GLU A 249 3.78 26.09 -7.82
C GLU A 249 3.15 26.58 -6.50
N ALA A 250 3.41 25.89 -5.40
CA ALA A 250 3.01 26.31 -4.05
C ALA A 250 3.98 27.31 -3.39
N SER A 251 5.00 27.80 -4.13
CA SER A 251 6.06 28.68 -3.59
C SER A 251 6.81 28.07 -2.39
N ILE A 252 6.87 26.75 -2.32
CA ILE A 252 7.67 26.03 -1.33
C ILE A 252 9.14 26.15 -1.72
N THR A 253 9.97 26.44 -0.73
CA THR A 253 11.42 26.63 -0.84
C THR A 253 12.22 25.55 -0.13
N LYS A 254 11.62 24.83 0.84
CA LYS A 254 12.25 23.66 1.48
C LYS A 254 11.27 22.53 1.68
N LEU A 255 11.75 21.30 1.48
CA LEU A 255 11.04 20.04 1.68
C LEU A 255 11.93 19.08 2.48
N LYS A 256 11.35 18.32 3.42
CA LYS A 256 12.00 17.14 4.00
C LYS A 256 11.18 15.89 3.73
N ILE A 257 11.82 14.92 3.10
CA ILE A 257 11.26 13.60 2.79
C ILE A 257 11.83 12.63 3.82
N ASN A 258 10.97 12.03 4.64
CA ASN A 258 11.42 11.08 5.68
C ASN A 258 11.30 9.62 5.25
N SER A 259 10.55 9.33 4.19
CA SER A 259 10.30 7.96 3.75
C SER A 259 9.94 7.92 2.26
N ALA A 260 10.45 6.90 1.58
CA ALA A 260 10.30 6.67 0.15
C ALA A 260 10.06 5.17 -0.06
N TRP A 261 10.74 4.52 -1.01
CA TRP A 261 10.73 3.06 -1.07
C TRP A 261 11.27 2.47 0.25
N ARG A 262 10.60 1.46 0.81
CA ARG A 262 11.08 0.80 2.02
C ARG A 262 10.56 -0.64 2.15
N PRO A 263 11.35 -1.57 2.72
CA PRO A 263 10.97 -2.97 2.89
C PRO A 263 10.10 -3.17 4.14
N SER A 264 9.32 -4.24 4.16
CA SER A 264 8.83 -4.89 5.39
C SER A 264 7.98 -4.07 6.39
N LEU A 265 7.89 -2.74 6.36
CA LEU A 265 6.95 -1.96 7.17
C LEU A 265 6.16 -0.99 6.30
N GLY A 266 4.94 -0.71 6.75
CA GLY A 266 4.01 0.13 6.02
C GLY A 266 3.23 -0.62 4.94
N SER A 267 2.43 0.16 4.22
CA SER A 267 1.56 -0.28 3.14
C SER A 267 2.35 -0.84 1.95
N ILE A 268 1.65 -1.61 1.11
CA ILE A 268 2.21 -2.15 -0.12
C ILE A 268 2.71 -1.04 -1.07
N VAL A 269 2.15 0.18 -1.00
CA VAL A 269 2.55 1.29 -1.88
C VAL A 269 4.01 1.70 -1.68
N HIS A 270 4.54 1.72 -0.46
CA HIS A 270 5.95 2.01 -0.23
C HIS A 270 6.85 0.88 -0.70
N ARG A 271 6.44 -0.37 -0.47
CA ARG A 271 7.20 -1.55 -0.90
C ARG A 271 7.28 -1.63 -2.42
N ALA A 272 6.20 -1.26 -3.10
CA ALA A 272 6.13 -1.16 -4.55
C ALA A 272 6.83 0.08 -5.13
N GLY A 273 7.32 0.99 -4.27
CA GLY A 273 7.97 2.22 -4.70
C GLY A 273 7.02 3.33 -5.15
N LEU A 274 5.73 3.22 -4.88
CA LEU A 274 4.70 4.18 -5.29
C LEU A 274 4.40 5.26 -4.25
N GLY A 275 4.88 5.10 -3.01
CA GLY A 275 4.64 6.00 -1.88
C GLY A 275 5.83 6.90 -1.55
N LEU A 276 5.54 8.14 -1.12
CA LEU A 276 6.51 9.13 -0.66
C LEU A 276 5.95 9.92 0.53
N ASP A 277 6.73 10.07 1.59
CA ASP A 277 6.34 10.74 2.83
C ASP A 277 7.13 12.03 3.05
N VAL A 278 6.41 13.13 3.33
CA VAL A 278 6.97 14.47 3.57
C VAL A 278 6.61 14.94 4.98
N THR A 279 7.60 15.36 5.76
CA THR A 279 7.41 15.77 7.16
C THR A 279 7.53 17.27 7.38
N TYR A 280 8.13 17.99 6.44
CA TYR A 280 8.38 19.43 6.60
C TYR A 280 8.29 20.15 5.26
N ILE A 281 7.66 21.31 5.29
CA ILE A 281 7.59 22.25 4.17
C ILE A 281 7.84 23.69 4.66
N GLU A 282 8.47 24.52 3.84
CA GLU A 282 8.74 25.93 4.14
C GLU A 282 8.56 26.79 2.90
N SER A 283 7.94 27.96 3.04
CA SER A 283 7.86 29.02 2.03
C SER A 283 8.34 30.35 2.63
N SER A 284 8.30 31.42 1.84
CA SER A 284 8.52 32.78 2.35
C SER A 284 7.50 33.23 3.39
N GLU A 285 6.32 32.60 3.41
CA GLU A 285 5.23 32.95 4.32
C GLU A 285 5.29 32.18 5.65
N GLY A 286 6.06 31.10 5.71
CA GLY A 286 6.22 30.34 6.96
C GLY A 286 6.81 28.96 6.81
N LYS A 287 7.02 28.32 7.95
CA LYS A 287 7.53 26.95 8.09
C LYS A 287 6.47 26.07 8.71
N LEU A 288 6.38 24.83 8.25
CA LEU A 288 5.41 23.86 8.74
C LEU A 288 6.05 22.48 8.92
N SER A 289 6.08 22.00 10.16
CA SER A 289 6.21 20.57 10.43
C SER A 289 4.84 19.93 10.24
N ILE A 290 4.73 18.93 9.38
CA ILE A 290 3.47 18.27 9.02
C ILE A 290 3.15 17.24 10.10
N GLU A 291 2.61 17.68 11.24
CA GLU A 291 2.24 16.76 12.32
C GLU A 291 1.10 17.26 13.19
N ARG A 292 0.21 16.35 13.58
CA ARG A 292 -0.92 16.59 14.47
C ARG A 292 -1.09 15.43 15.47
N LYS A 293 0.02 14.82 15.87
CA LYS A 293 0.04 13.69 16.83
C LYS A 293 -0.58 14.05 18.18
N SER A 294 -0.49 15.32 18.58
CA SER A 294 -1.06 15.78 19.85
C SER A 294 -2.59 15.79 19.90
N LEU A 295 -3.30 15.61 18.78
CA LEU A 295 -4.77 15.60 18.77
C LEU A 295 -5.35 14.45 19.60
N SER A 296 -4.77 13.26 19.49
CA SER A 296 -5.24 12.04 20.17
C SER A 296 -4.36 11.62 21.34
N ASP A 297 -3.17 12.22 21.49
CA ASP A 297 -2.19 11.90 22.53
C ASP A 297 -2.35 12.86 23.73
N GLU A 298 -3.08 12.44 24.76
CA GLU A 298 -3.34 13.23 25.97
C GLU A 298 -2.06 13.63 26.73
N ASN A 299 -0.97 12.87 26.56
CA ASN A 299 0.31 13.13 27.22
C ASN A 299 1.17 14.17 26.49
N LYS A 300 0.80 14.54 25.26
CA LYS A 300 1.51 15.58 24.51
C LYS A 300 0.90 16.95 24.75
N LYS A 301 1.77 17.88 25.16
CA LYS A 301 1.48 19.32 25.11
C LYS A 301 0.97 19.68 23.71
N ASN A 302 0.16 20.74 23.64
CA ASN A 302 -0.37 21.26 22.37
C ASN A 302 0.78 21.40 21.37
N GLY A 303 0.69 20.67 20.26
CA GLY A 303 1.62 20.80 19.14
C GLY A 303 1.38 22.12 18.42
N THR A 304 2.30 22.50 17.54
CA THR A 304 2.19 23.77 16.79
C THR A 304 0.94 23.84 15.90
N ASN A 305 0.34 22.69 15.57
CA ASN A 305 -0.75 22.58 14.61
C ASN A 305 -2.06 22.05 15.21
N VAL A 306 -2.17 21.95 16.54
CA VAL A 306 -3.39 21.51 17.24
C VAL A 306 -3.64 22.41 18.43
N THR A 307 -4.74 23.15 18.40
CA THR A 307 -5.12 24.08 19.47
C THR A 307 -5.82 23.36 20.63
N GLN A 308 -5.84 23.98 21.81
CA GLN A 308 -6.57 23.45 22.97
C GLN A 308 -8.07 23.30 22.69
N GLN A 309 -8.66 24.33 22.05
CA GLN A 309 -10.06 24.33 21.64
C GLN A 309 -10.37 23.18 20.68
N GLU A 310 -9.48 22.89 19.73
CA GLU A 310 -9.66 21.76 18.83
C GLU A 310 -9.65 20.43 19.58
N LYS A 311 -8.76 20.24 20.56
CA LYS A 311 -8.74 19.02 21.40
C LYS A 311 -10.04 18.84 22.18
N GLU A 312 -10.60 19.91 22.70
CA GLU A 312 -11.87 19.88 23.43
C GLU A 312 -13.03 19.45 22.52
N LEU A 313 -13.13 20.04 21.33
CA LEU A 313 -14.13 19.64 20.32
C LEU A 313 -13.93 18.19 19.86
N PHE A 314 -12.68 17.76 19.69
CA PHE A 314 -12.37 16.39 19.29
C PHE A 314 -12.72 15.38 20.38
N LYS A 315 -12.47 15.71 21.66
CA LYS A 315 -12.88 14.88 22.80
C LYS A 315 -14.41 14.82 22.92
N GLU A 316 -15.10 15.93 22.67
CA GLU A 316 -16.56 15.93 22.61
C GLU A 316 -17.07 15.04 21.48
N LEU A 317 -16.51 15.16 20.27
CA LEU A 317 -16.82 14.29 19.14
C LEU A 317 -16.68 12.81 19.50
N GLN A 318 -15.54 12.40 20.05
CA GLN A 318 -15.31 11.01 20.46
C GLN A 318 -16.35 10.53 21.49
N SER A 319 -16.67 11.37 22.47
CA SER A 319 -17.68 11.07 23.49
C SER A 319 -19.08 10.91 22.89
N LYS A 320 -19.51 11.84 22.01
CA LYS A 320 -20.82 11.78 21.37
C LYS A 320 -20.95 10.60 20.40
N GLU A 321 -19.90 10.26 19.67
CA GLU A 321 -19.87 9.08 18.79
C GLU A 321 -19.97 7.77 19.60
N ALA A 322 -19.29 7.67 20.75
CA ALA A 322 -19.40 6.52 21.63
C ALA A 322 -20.83 6.34 22.19
N ILE A 323 -21.44 7.43 22.65
CA ILE A 323 -22.84 7.43 23.13
C ILE A 323 -23.81 7.05 22.00
N ALA A 324 -23.65 7.63 20.81
CA ALA A 324 -24.51 7.32 19.66
C ALA A 324 -24.41 5.85 19.26
N ARG A 325 -23.20 5.26 19.28
CA ARG A 325 -23.01 3.83 19.02
C ARG A 325 -23.71 2.97 20.07
N GLN A 326 -23.50 3.26 21.35
CA GLN A 326 -24.14 2.53 22.44
C GLN A 326 -25.66 2.56 22.32
N LYS A 327 -26.24 3.74 22.09
CA LYS A 327 -27.69 3.92 21.95
C LYS A 327 -28.25 3.24 20.70
N SER A 328 -27.52 3.25 19.58
CA SER A 328 -27.92 2.52 18.38
C SER A 328 -27.93 1.01 18.59
N ASP A 329 -26.94 0.47 19.29
CA ASP A 329 -26.87 -0.98 19.57
C ASP A 329 -27.96 -1.40 20.58
N GLU A 330 -28.23 -0.60 21.61
CA GLU A 330 -29.37 -0.78 22.54
C GLU A 330 -30.71 -0.77 21.79
N ALA A 331 -30.94 0.20 20.90
CA ALA A 331 -32.16 0.29 20.11
C ALA A 331 -32.38 -0.95 19.23
N LYS A 332 -31.33 -1.46 18.57
CA LYS A 332 -31.41 -2.70 17.75
C LYS A 332 -31.75 -3.94 18.58
N LEU A 333 -31.17 -4.05 19.77
CA LEU A 333 -31.47 -5.16 20.68
C LEU A 333 -32.93 -5.13 21.13
N LEU A 334 -33.42 -3.96 21.53
CA LEU A 334 -34.82 -3.77 21.95
C LEU A 334 -35.80 -3.97 20.79
N GLU A 335 -35.47 -3.50 19.58
CA GLU A 335 -36.28 -3.74 18.38
C GLU A 335 -36.39 -5.24 18.08
N THR A 336 -35.27 -5.97 18.18
CA THR A 336 -35.26 -7.42 17.98
C THR A 336 -36.10 -8.14 19.03
N ALA A 337 -36.03 -7.70 20.29
CA ALA A 337 -36.81 -8.28 21.38
C ALA A 337 -38.31 -7.97 21.24
N ALA A 338 -38.68 -6.74 20.86
CA ALA A 338 -40.07 -6.36 20.59
C ALA A 338 -40.67 -7.17 19.42
N LYS A 339 -39.90 -7.41 18.35
CA LYS A 339 -40.33 -8.27 17.22
C LYS A 339 -40.60 -9.72 17.64
N LYS A 340 -39.88 -10.24 18.63
CA LYS A 340 -40.09 -11.60 19.18
C LYS A 340 -41.25 -11.68 20.16
N SER A 341 -41.77 -10.55 20.64
CA SER A 341 -42.87 -10.50 21.61
C SER A 341 -43.83 -9.36 21.28
N PRO A 342 -44.52 -9.41 20.13
CA PRO A 342 -45.30 -8.28 19.60
C PRO A 342 -46.52 -7.91 20.46
N MET A 343 -46.99 -8.81 21.32
CA MET A 343 -48.09 -8.59 22.27
C MET A 343 -47.63 -7.89 23.57
N ASN A 344 -46.32 -7.71 23.78
CA ASN A 344 -45.80 -7.04 24.96
C ASN A 344 -45.68 -5.53 24.71
N SER A 345 -46.70 -4.77 25.12
CA SER A 345 -46.77 -3.31 24.93
C SER A 345 -45.61 -2.56 25.59
N VAL A 346 -45.10 -3.05 26.73
CA VAL A 346 -43.94 -2.45 27.43
C VAL A 346 -42.68 -2.57 26.60
N MET A 347 -42.46 -3.72 25.94
CA MET A 347 -41.31 -3.94 25.07
C MET A 347 -41.39 -3.10 23.79
N THR A 348 -42.58 -2.97 23.22
CA THR A 348 -42.81 -2.12 22.03
C THR A 348 -42.53 -0.64 22.34
N GLU A 349 -43.01 -0.14 23.49
CA GLU A 349 -42.76 1.25 23.89
C GLU A 349 -41.28 1.50 24.24
N SER A 350 -40.64 0.55 24.93
CA SER A 350 -39.20 0.63 25.23
C SER A 350 -38.35 0.67 23.96
N SER A 351 -38.71 -0.13 22.94
CA SER A 351 -38.05 -0.09 21.63
C SER A 351 -38.25 1.26 20.93
N ARG A 352 -39.44 1.85 21.01
CA ARG A 352 -39.72 3.17 20.44
C ARG A 352 -38.90 4.28 21.12
N SER A 353 -38.86 4.30 22.46
CA SER A 353 -38.07 5.26 23.23
C SER A 353 -36.58 5.15 22.91
N ALA A 354 -36.04 3.93 22.90
CA ALA A 354 -34.63 3.69 22.59
C ALA A 354 -34.26 4.14 21.17
N LYS A 355 -35.18 4.00 20.20
CA LYS A 355 -34.97 4.52 18.84
C LYS A 355 -34.89 6.04 18.80
N ILE A 356 -35.77 6.74 19.53
CA ILE A 356 -35.74 8.21 19.63
C ILE A 356 -34.42 8.66 20.27
N GLU A 357 -34.02 8.04 21.39
CA GLU A 357 -32.75 8.34 22.04
C GLU A 357 -31.53 8.09 21.14
N ALA A 358 -31.55 7.03 20.34
CA ALA A 358 -30.50 6.75 19.36
C ALA A 358 -30.45 7.81 18.25
N GLU A 359 -31.60 8.26 17.75
CA GLU A 359 -31.68 9.34 16.75
C GLU A 359 -31.17 10.68 17.30
N ASP A 360 -31.51 11.02 18.55
CA ASP A 360 -31.02 12.23 19.21
C ASP A 360 -29.51 12.17 19.48
N ALA A 361 -29.00 11.02 19.93
CA ALA A 361 -27.58 10.79 20.11
C ALA A 361 -26.80 10.89 18.78
N LEU A 362 -27.35 10.34 17.69
CA LEU A 362 -26.78 10.47 16.35
C LEU A 362 -26.75 11.93 15.87
N ARG A 363 -27.80 12.71 16.15
CA ARG A 363 -27.86 14.15 15.83
C ARG A 363 -26.79 14.92 16.61
N ALA A 364 -26.64 14.65 17.90
CA ALA A 364 -25.61 15.25 18.74
C ALA A 364 -24.19 14.90 18.25
N ALA A 365 -23.94 13.65 17.87
CA ALA A 365 -22.66 13.23 17.29
C ALA A 365 -22.37 13.92 15.96
N ARG A 366 -23.38 14.07 15.09
CA ARG A 366 -23.24 14.83 13.83
C ARG A 366 -22.88 16.29 14.09
N LYS A 367 -23.54 16.95 15.03
CA LYS A 367 -23.24 18.35 15.39
C LYS A 367 -21.81 18.50 15.93
N ALA A 368 -21.40 17.62 16.85
CA ALA A 368 -20.03 17.64 17.36
C ALA A 368 -18.98 17.41 16.25
N LYS A 369 -19.30 16.57 15.26
CA LYS A 369 -18.44 16.35 14.09
C LYS A 369 -18.35 17.59 13.20
N GLU A 370 -19.47 18.26 12.95
CA GLU A 370 -19.52 19.52 12.20
C GLU A 370 -18.67 20.59 12.89
N ASP A 371 -18.85 20.77 14.20
CA ASP A 371 -18.11 21.76 15.00
C ASP A 371 -16.60 21.51 14.99
N TRP A 372 -16.18 20.25 15.18
CA TRP A 372 -14.77 19.90 15.09
C TRP A 372 -14.23 20.09 13.66
N THR A 373 -14.98 19.71 12.63
CA THR A 373 -14.55 19.84 11.23
C THR A 373 -14.42 21.30 10.81
N GLU A 374 -15.32 22.16 11.28
CA GLU A 374 -15.23 23.62 11.07
C GLU A 374 -13.95 24.17 11.70
N LYS A 375 -13.65 23.79 12.95
CA LYS A 375 -12.41 24.17 13.62
C LYS A 375 -11.16 23.66 12.90
N LEU A 376 -11.16 22.40 12.49
CA LEU A 376 -10.07 21.78 11.71
C LEU A 376 -9.79 22.56 10.42
N SER A 377 -10.84 22.92 9.68
CA SER A 377 -10.74 23.65 8.42
C SER A 377 -10.27 25.09 8.61
N ALA A 378 -10.72 25.75 9.69
CA ALA A 378 -10.32 27.11 10.04
C ALA A 378 -8.85 27.20 10.49
N ASP A 379 -8.37 26.19 11.22
CA ASP A 379 -7.00 26.14 11.72
C ASP A 379 -6.02 25.46 10.74
N GLU A 380 -6.49 25.03 9.56
CA GLU A 380 -5.62 24.40 8.56
C GLU A 380 -4.59 25.41 8.00
N PRO A 381 -3.27 25.12 8.08
CA PRO A 381 -2.25 26.01 7.55
C PRO A 381 -2.42 26.22 6.03
N PRO A 382 -2.44 27.47 5.52
CA PRO A 382 -2.63 27.76 4.10
C PRO A 382 -1.64 27.05 3.18
N LEU A 383 -0.39 26.88 3.66
CA LEU A 383 0.68 26.26 2.89
C LEU A 383 0.38 24.78 2.55
N ILE A 384 -0.03 23.96 3.53
CA ILE A 384 -0.37 22.55 3.26
C ILE A 384 -1.67 22.43 2.48
N LYS A 385 -2.66 23.29 2.74
CA LYS A 385 -3.92 23.35 1.99
C LYS A 385 -3.68 23.60 0.50
N SER A 386 -2.86 24.60 0.18
CA SER A 386 -2.48 24.94 -1.20
C SER A 386 -1.73 23.79 -1.86
N PHE A 387 -0.76 23.21 -1.16
CA PHE A 387 0.05 22.11 -1.67
C PHE A 387 -0.76 20.84 -1.93
N ARG A 388 -1.62 20.42 -0.99
CA ARG A 388 -2.54 19.28 -1.16
C ARG A 388 -3.49 19.51 -2.32
N SER A 389 -4.09 20.70 -2.43
CA SER A 389 -5.03 21.04 -3.51
C SER A 389 -4.38 20.92 -4.89
N ARG A 390 -3.10 21.28 -5.01
CA ARG A 390 -2.31 21.15 -6.24
C ARG A 390 -2.04 19.68 -6.58
N LEU A 391 -1.55 18.93 -5.60
CA LEU A 391 -1.31 17.49 -5.74
C LEU A 391 -2.58 16.73 -6.16
N SER A 392 -3.75 17.07 -5.62
CA SER A 392 -5.00 16.33 -5.92
C SER A 392 -5.50 16.53 -7.36
N ARG A 393 -5.05 17.58 -8.05
CA ARG A 393 -5.39 17.80 -9.47
C ARG A 393 -4.52 17.02 -10.44
N ARG A 394 -3.43 16.42 -9.97
CA ARG A 394 -2.51 15.66 -10.79
C ARG A 394 -3.08 14.29 -11.15
N LYS A 395 -3.06 13.95 -12.44
CA LYS A 395 -3.57 12.67 -12.94
C LYS A 395 -2.70 11.46 -12.55
N ASP A 396 -1.43 11.71 -12.27
CA ASP A 396 -0.43 10.72 -11.85
C ASP A 396 -0.35 10.54 -10.33
N VAL A 397 -1.09 11.33 -9.54
CA VAL A 397 -1.27 11.11 -8.10
C VAL A 397 -2.58 10.36 -7.88
N HIS A 398 -2.57 9.32 -7.05
CA HIS A 398 -3.72 8.48 -6.72
C HIS A 398 -4.24 8.73 -5.30
N GLN A 399 -3.35 8.92 -4.32
CA GLN A 399 -3.73 9.11 -2.91
C GLN A 399 -2.91 10.25 -2.30
N ILE A 400 -3.55 11.00 -1.42
CA ILE A 400 -2.93 12.04 -0.62
C ILE A 400 -3.46 11.92 0.81
N LEU A 401 -2.62 11.47 1.73
CA LEU A 401 -3.01 11.23 3.12
C LEU A 401 -2.14 12.10 4.02
N ASP A 402 -2.76 12.94 4.84
CA ASP A 402 -2.03 13.85 5.73
C ASP A 402 -2.74 14.00 7.09
N PRO A 403 -2.14 14.72 8.06
CA PRO A 403 -2.69 14.82 9.41
C PRO A 403 -4.02 15.61 9.52
N TRP A 404 -4.44 16.28 8.44
CA TRP A 404 -5.71 17.00 8.35
C TRP A 404 -6.74 16.22 7.52
N TYR A 405 -6.36 15.63 6.38
CA TYR A 405 -7.29 14.96 5.47
C TYR A 405 -6.72 13.68 4.84
N MET A 406 -7.62 12.73 4.60
CA MET A 406 -7.38 11.45 3.95
C MET A 406 -8.11 11.39 2.61
N ASP A 407 -7.36 11.47 1.51
CA ASP A 407 -7.86 11.24 0.16
C ASP A 407 -7.25 9.94 -0.40
N PHE A 408 -8.04 8.88 -0.40
CA PHE A 408 -7.63 7.56 -0.89
C PHE A 408 -7.80 7.39 -2.41
N ASN A 409 -8.42 8.35 -3.10
CA ASN A 409 -8.62 8.29 -4.54
C ASN A 409 -8.87 9.69 -5.13
N THR A 410 -7.80 10.42 -5.43
CA THR A 410 -7.85 11.77 -6.03
C THR A 410 -8.59 11.82 -7.39
N SER A 411 -8.79 10.67 -8.05
CA SER A 411 -9.46 10.60 -9.35
C SER A 411 -10.98 10.60 -9.28
N ASP A 412 -11.58 10.31 -8.12
CA ASP A 412 -13.04 10.33 -7.95
C ASP A 412 -13.61 11.74 -7.78
N LYS A 413 -12.73 12.74 -7.64
CA LYS A 413 -13.03 14.17 -7.44
C LYS A 413 -13.82 14.46 -6.15
N ASN A 414 -13.94 13.49 -5.25
CA ASN A 414 -14.48 13.73 -3.93
C ASN A 414 -13.41 14.43 -3.08
N PRO A 415 -13.78 15.37 -2.21
CA PRO A 415 -12.83 15.93 -1.27
C PRO A 415 -12.35 14.85 -0.29
N GLY A 416 -11.07 14.94 0.09
CA GLY A 416 -10.52 14.14 1.17
C GLY A 416 -11.35 14.28 2.45
N LYS A 417 -11.44 13.20 3.22
CA LYS A 417 -12.19 13.18 4.48
C LYS A 417 -11.31 13.68 5.63
N PRO A 418 -11.83 14.40 6.63
CA PRO A 418 -11.07 14.78 7.81
C PRO A 418 -10.35 13.56 8.44
N ASN A 419 -9.07 13.71 8.76
CA ASN A 419 -8.30 12.70 9.48
C ASN A 419 -8.65 12.76 10.97
N ALA A 420 -9.56 11.89 11.39
CA ALA A 420 -10.01 11.81 12.77
C ALA A 420 -9.14 10.87 13.64
N GLN A 421 -8.04 10.36 13.11
CA GLN A 421 -7.10 9.47 13.84
C GLN A 421 -7.78 8.24 14.48
N GLN A 422 -8.85 7.73 13.85
CA GLN A 422 -9.64 6.61 14.39
C GLN A 422 -9.12 5.26 13.87
N SER A 423 -8.92 5.17 12.56
CA SER A 423 -8.39 3.99 11.87
C SER A 423 -6.86 3.90 11.94
N ASP A 424 -6.31 2.70 11.72
CA ASP A 424 -4.85 2.50 11.65
C ASP A 424 -4.21 3.31 10.52
N ALA A 425 -4.92 3.47 9.40
CA ALA A 425 -4.48 4.34 8.32
C ALA A 425 -4.39 5.80 8.78
N GLU A 426 -5.44 6.34 9.39
CA GLU A 426 -5.45 7.72 9.89
C GLU A 426 -4.37 7.99 10.94
N LYS A 427 -4.21 7.07 11.91
CA LYS A 427 -3.16 7.14 12.93
C LYS A 427 -1.76 7.06 12.31
N GLY A 428 -1.61 6.23 11.29
CA GLY A 428 -0.36 6.08 10.54
C GLY A 428 0.06 7.37 9.83
N HIS A 429 -0.89 8.20 9.40
CA HIS A 429 -0.65 9.43 8.63
C HIS A 429 -0.86 10.72 9.45
N ASN A 430 -0.76 10.66 10.77
CA ASN A 430 -0.94 11.84 11.64
C ASN A 430 0.32 12.72 11.80
N ASN A 431 1.42 12.39 11.10
CA ASN A 431 2.71 13.06 11.25
C ASN A 431 3.53 13.24 9.96
N HIS A 432 2.89 13.11 8.80
CA HIS A 432 3.50 13.35 7.50
C HIS A 432 2.42 13.45 6.43
N LEU A 433 2.77 14.05 5.29
CA LEU A 433 2.01 14.01 4.05
C LEU A 433 2.51 12.82 3.24
N HIS A 434 1.64 11.86 2.99
CA HIS A 434 1.89 10.71 2.14
C HIS A 434 1.29 10.95 0.74
N ILE A 435 2.10 10.69 -0.28
CA ILE A 435 1.73 10.82 -1.69
C ILE A 435 1.90 9.45 -2.34
N THR A 436 0.81 8.91 -2.89
CA THR A 436 0.84 7.69 -3.71
C THR A 436 0.68 8.07 -5.18
N THR A 437 1.60 7.65 -6.04
CA THR A 437 1.42 7.79 -7.49
C THR A 437 0.65 6.64 -8.10
N ARG A 438 -0.04 6.92 -9.20
CA ARG A 438 -0.76 5.93 -9.99
C ARG A 438 0.19 5.22 -10.96
N GLU A 439 0.34 3.91 -10.80
CA GLU A 439 1.01 3.03 -11.78
C GLU A 439 0.19 1.74 -11.93
N PRO A 440 -0.76 1.69 -12.89
CA PRO A 440 -1.73 0.59 -13.02
C PRO A 440 -1.09 -0.74 -13.43
N LYS A 441 0.17 -0.73 -13.86
CA LYS A 441 0.93 -1.96 -14.16
C LYS A 441 1.70 -2.49 -12.95
N ILE A 442 1.49 -1.91 -11.76
CA ILE A 442 1.98 -2.42 -10.48
C ILE A 442 0.82 -2.66 -9.49
N LEU A 443 0.03 -1.63 -9.17
CA LEU A 443 -1.12 -1.69 -8.23
C LEU A 443 -2.41 -1.13 -8.80
#